data_AF-A0A118JWG0-F1
#
_entry.id   AF-A0A118JWG0-F1
#
_cell.length_a   1.000
_cell.length_b   1.000
_cell.length_c   1.000
_cell.angle_alpha   90.00
_cell.angle_beta   90.00
_cell.angle_gamma   90.00
#
_symmetry.space_group_name_H-M   'P 1'
#
loop_
_entity.id
_entity.type
_entity.pdbx_description
1 polymer ?
#
loop_
_entity_poly.entity_id
_entity_poly.type
_entity_poly.pdbx_seq_one_letter_code
_entity_poly.pdbx_strand_id
1 'polypeptide(L)'
;METVEVAGDGDGRATTTGESLNKRWRRSSDNRRQSKLWEVAGDGDGHYRRRGRRWWRLPETGTEMVEATGYRRRSDSNEKAKPPPPSYFPSIGLHRTEPGTPLCYRADEDDLLNSFKTWVIVSILSLSQLSATSVVSPSGKLVQIEHALTAVGSGQTSLGIKAANGVVIATEKKLPSILVDESSVQKIQILTPNIGVVYSGMGPDSRVLVRKSRKQAEQYNRLYKEPIPVTQLVKETAAVMQEFTQSGGVRPFGVSLLVAGFDDKGPQLYQVDPSGSYFSWKASAMGKNVSNAKTFLEKRYTDDMELDDAVHTAILTLKEGFEGQISGKNIEIGIIGADKTFRVLTPAEVEDYLQEVE
;
A
#
# COMPACT_ATOMS: atom_id res chain seq x y z
N MET A 1 26.05 -46.83 -47.35
CA MET A 1 26.52 -48.08 -46.73
C MET A 1 26.10 -48.03 -45.26
N GLU A 2 25.21 -48.88 -44.77
CA GLU A 2 24.40 -49.87 -45.48
C GLU A 2 23.11 -50.10 -44.70
N THR A 3 22.02 -50.03 -45.45
CA THR A 3 20.61 -50.31 -45.17
C THR A 3 20.34 -51.73 -44.69
N VAL A 4 19.35 -51.91 -43.80
CA VAL A 4 18.38 -53.01 -43.88
C VAL A 4 16.98 -52.47 -43.60
N GLU A 5 16.08 -52.62 -44.57
CA GLU A 5 14.62 -52.45 -44.44
C GLU A 5 13.95 -53.83 -44.48
N VAL A 6 12.82 -54.01 -43.77
CA VAL A 6 11.60 -54.75 -44.18
C VAL A 6 10.47 -54.17 -43.30
N ALA A 7 9.37 -53.53 -43.71
CA ALA A 7 8.50 -53.51 -44.91
C ALA A 7 7.27 -54.44 -44.85
N GLY A 8 6.09 -53.81 -44.93
CA GLY A 8 4.80 -54.38 -45.36
C GLY A 8 3.76 -54.57 -44.25
N ASP A 9 2.45 -54.32 -44.41
CA ASP A 9 1.61 -53.69 -45.47
C ASP A 9 0.32 -53.18 -44.77
N GLY A 10 -0.57 -52.33 -45.29
CA GLY A 10 -0.66 -51.70 -46.62
C GLY A 10 -2.09 -51.78 -47.18
N ASP A 11 -2.95 -50.77 -46.90
CA ASP A 11 -4.09 -50.29 -47.73
C ASP A 11 -4.99 -49.30 -46.93
N GLY A 12 -5.64 -48.26 -47.50
CA GLY A 12 -5.51 -47.75 -48.87
C GLY A 12 -6.63 -46.77 -49.28
N ARG A 13 -6.34 -45.43 -49.25
CA ARG A 13 -6.91 -44.35 -50.11
C ARG A 13 -8.44 -44.05 -50.08
N ALA A 14 -8.96 -42.86 -50.43
CA ALA A 14 -8.39 -41.51 -50.66
C ALA A 14 -9.50 -40.42 -50.77
N THR A 15 -9.12 -39.13 -50.62
CA THR A 15 -9.78 -37.88 -51.13
C THR A 15 -11.23 -37.57 -50.71
N THR A 16 -11.69 -36.35 -50.37
CA THR A 16 -11.20 -34.95 -50.27
C THR A 16 -12.15 -34.21 -49.27
N THR A 17 -12.15 -32.90 -48.94
CA THR A 17 -11.60 -31.65 -49.52
C THR A 17 -11.58 -30.54 -48.43
N GLY A 18 -10.76 -29.48 -48.60
CA GLY A 18 -11.17 -28.12 -48.19
C GLY A 18 -10.65 -27.52 -46.87
N GLU A 19 -9.95 -26.39 -47.01
CA GLU A 19 -9.85 -25.22 -46.09
C GLU A 19 -9.13 -25.33 -44.73
N SER A 20 -7.95 -24.71 -44.69
CA SER A 20 -7.18 -24.40 -43.49
C SER A 20 -7.43 -22.96 -42.99
N LEU A 21 -7.85 -22.80 -41.73
CA LEU A 21 -8.10 -21.48 -41.14
C LEU A 21 -6.93 -21.00 -40.28
N ASN A 22 -5.95 -20.36 -40.93
CA ASN A 22 -4.86 -19.64 -40.28
C ASN A 22 -5.26 -18.16 -40.05
N LYS A 23 -5.66 -17.79 -38.81
CA LYS A 23 -6.05 -16.40 -38.47
C LYS A 23 -4.93 -15.58 -37.84
N ARG A 24 -4.02 -15.13 -38.71
CA ARG A 24 -3.07 -14.03 -38.47
C ARG A 24 -3.82 -12.70 -38.31
N TRP A 25 -3.77 -12.07 -37.13
CA TRP A 25 -4.29 -10.71 -36.95
C TRP A 25 -3.33 -9.67 -37.55
N ARG A 26 -3.77 -8.97 -38.61
CA ARG A 26 -3.14 -7.74 -39.10
C ARG A 26 -3.80 -6.52 -38.43
N ARG A 27 -3.00 -5.49 -38.14
CA ARG A 27 -3.51 -4.13 -37.86
C ARG A 27 -4.19 -3.58 -39.12
N SER A 28 -5.33 -2.90 -38.94
CA SER A 28 -5.87 -1.92 -39.88
C SER A 28 -6.36 -0.71 -39.09
N SER A 29 -6.07 0.48 -39.63
CA SER A 29 -6.58 1.78 -39.18
C SER A 29 -8.02 2.02 -39.67
N ASP A 30 -8.66 3.05 -39.09
CA ASP A 30 -10.04 3.52 -39.30
C ASP A 30 -11.15 2.51 -38.91
N ASN A 31 -12.24 2.89 -38.23
CA ASN A 31 -13.03 4.11 -38.47
C ASN A 31 -13.85 4.53 -37.23
N ARG A 32 -14.41 5.75 -37.29
CA ARG A 32 -15.32 6.39 -36.33
C ARG A 32 -16.57 5.55 -36.01
N ARG A 33 -17.02 5.60 -34.75
CA ARG A 33 -18.43 5.44 -34.36
C ARG A 33 -18.78 6.60 -33.42
N GLN A 34 -19.54 7.59 -33.90
CA GLN A 34 -21.00 7.61 -33.88
C GLN A 34 -21.56 7.71 -32.45
N SER A 35 -21.61 8.95 -31.95
CA SER A 35 -22.54 9.35 -30.89
C SER A 35 -23.97 9.34 -31.44
N LYS A 36 -24.91 8.75 -30.68
CA LYS A 36 -26.34 8.84 -31.01
C LYS A 36 -26.89 10.18 -30.52
N LEU A 37 -27.21 11.05 -31.47
CA LEU A 37 -28.14 12.15 -31.26
C LEU A 37 -29.56 11.59 -31.09
N TRP A 38 -30.31 12.16 -30.17
CA TRP A 38 -31.77 12.26 -30.26
C TRP A 38 -32.11 13.73 -30.24
N GLU A 39 -32.72 14.22 -31.30
CA GLU A 39 -33.28 15.56 -31.37
C GLU A 39 -34.50 15.66 -30.46
N VAL A 40 -34.64 16.81 -29.78
CA VAL A 40 -35.93 17.26 -29.26
C VAL A 40 -36.27 18.51 -30.04
N ALA A 41 -37.32 18.42 -30.86
CA ALA A 41 -37.85 19.57 -31.57
C ALA A 41 -38.37 20.60 -30.57
N GLY A 42 -38.07 21.88 -30.80
CA GLY A 42 -38.73 22.98 -30.11
C GLY A 42 -39.94 23.44 -30.90
N ASP A 43 -41.07 23.62 -30.23
CA ASP A 43 -42.09 24.64 -30.49
C ASP A 43 -43.06 24.67 -29.30
N GLY A 44 -43.49 25.86 -28.88
CA GLY A 44 -44.50 26.05 -27.83
C GLY A 44 -44.15 27.09 -26.77
N ASP A 45 -44.80 28.25 -26.83
CA ASP A 45 -44.69 29.34 -25.87
C ASP A 45 -45.01 28.92 -24.41
N GLY A 46 -44.19 29.39 -23.46
CA GLY A 46 -44.37 29.05 -22.03
C GLY A 46 -43.69 30.03 -21.08
N HIS A 47 -44.46 30.96 -20.52
CA HIS A 47 -43.99 31.97 -19.56
C HIS A 47 -43.35 31.35 -18.30
N TYR A 48 -42.05 31.58 -18.09
CA TYR A 48 -41.39 31.25 -16.81
C TYR A 48 -41.65 32.30 -15.72
N ARG A 49 -42.58 31.99 -14.82
CA ARG A 49 -42.86 32.78 -13.60
C ARG A 49 -41.81 32.48 -12.53
N ARG A 50 -40.99 33.48 -12.14
CA ARG A 50 -40.15 33.40 -10.92
C ARG A 50 -41.03 33.08 -9.70
N ARG A 51 -40.70 32.03 -8.93
CA ARG A 51 -41.18 31.83 -7.55
C ARG A 51 -40.02 32.00 -6.56
N GLY A 52 -40.31 32.69 -5.46
CA GLY A 52 -39.29 33.21 -4.53
C GLY A 52 -38.70 32.15 -3.59
N ARG A 53 -37.47 32.41 -3.15
CA ARG A 53 -36.83 31.71 -2.03
C ARG A 53 -37.57 32.04 -0.73
N ARG A 54 -38.06 31.03 -0.02
CA ARG A 54 -38.64 31.16 1.31
C ARG A 54 -37.60 30.67 2.33
N TRP A 55 -37.23 31.52 3.27
CA TRP A 55 -36.33 31.18 4.37
C TRP A 55 -37.09 30.41 5.44
N TRP A 56 -36.47 29.38 6.03
CA TRP A 56 -36.96 28.75 7.25
C TRP A 56 -36.29 29.42 8.45
N ARG A 57 -37.10 29.82 9.44
CA ARG A 57 -36.64 30.36 10.72
C ARG A 57 -36.69 29.23 11.75
N LEU A 58 -35.59 28.95 12.44
CA LEU A 58 -35.57 28.02 13.56
C LEU A 58 -36.27 28.66 14.78
N PRO A 59 -37.05 27.90 15.57
CA PRO A 59 -37.60 28.39 16.83
C PRO A 59 -36.57 28.28 17.96
N GLU A 60 -36.46 29.32 18.78
CA GLU A 60 -35.79 29.26 20.08
C GLU A 60 -36.77 28.73 21.13
N THR A 61 -36.51 27.56 21.74
CA THR A 61 -36.92 27.23 23.12
C THR A 61 -36.30 25.90 23.57
N GLY A 62 -35.69 25.91 24.76
CA GLY A 62 -35.71 24.81 25.73
C GLY A 62 -35.04 23.48 25.35
N THR A 63 -33.84 23.24 25.90
CA THR A 63 -33.29 21.88 26.04
C THR A 63 -33.25 21.51 27.52
N GLU A 64 -34.02 20.51 27.92
CA GLU A 64 -33.98 19.91 29.26
C GLU A 64 -32.67 19.14 29.47
N MET A 65 -32.23 19.05 30.74
CA MET A 65 -31.14 18.16 31.13
C MET A 65 -31.68 16.77 31.46
N VAL A 66 -31.04 15.72 30.94
CA VAL A 66 -31.25 14.32 31.36
C VAL A 66 -29.90 13.68 31.68
N GLU A 67 -29.82 12.97 32.80
CA GLU A 67 -28.59 12.42 33.39
C GLU A 67 -28.05 11.15 32.72
N ALA A 68 -26.75 10.86 32.92
CA ALA A 68 -26.25 9.47 33.04
C ALA A 68 -24.93 9.36 33.86
N THR A 69 -25.08 9.02 35.14
CA THR A 69 -24.21 8.08 35.91
C THR A 69 -22.69 8.02 35.68
N GLY A 70 -21.95 8.75 36.52
CA GLY A 70 -21.02 8.20 37.53
C GLY A 70 -19.91 7.18 37.19
N TYR A 71 -18.67 7.56 37.46
CA TYR A 71 -17.70 6.67 38.15
C TYR A 71 -16.76 7.48 39.07
N ARG A 72 -16.56 7.03 40.31
CA ARG A 72 -15.80 7.74 41.34
C ARG A 72 -14.63 6.88 41.81
N ARG A 73 -13.39 7.35 41.62
CA ARG A 73 -12.21 6.82 42.34
C ARG A 73 -11.50 7.97 43.06
N ARG A 74 -11.19 7.75 44.34
CA ARG A 74 -10.19 8.52 45.10
C ARG A 74 -8.84 7.81 44.96
N SER A 75 -7.77 8.60 44.87
CA SER A 75 -6.44 8.24 45.35
C SER A 75 -5.65 9.52 45.58
N ASP A 76 -5.17 9.71 46.81
CA ASP A 76 -4.38 10.86 47.20
C ASP A 76 -2.93 10.76 46.70
N SER A 77 -2.36 11.87 46.24
CA SER A 77 -0.93 12.16 46.45
C SER A 77 -0.62 13.63 46.16
N ASN A 78 0.21 14.23 47.01
CA ASN A 78 0.50 15.66 47.07
C ASN A 78 1.78 15.99 46.29
N GLU A 79 1.68 16.59 45.10
CA GLU A 79 2.86 17.21 44.45
C GLU A 79 2.48 18.40 43.54
N LYS A 80 3.09 19.57 43.78
CA LYS A 80 2.85 20.80 43.01
C LYS A 80 3.83 20.91 41.84
N ALA A 81 3.48 20.36 40.68
CA ALA A 81 4.19 20.66 39.43
C ALA A 81 3.74 22.04 38.89
N LYS A 82 4.70 22.93 38.60
CA LYS A 82 4.43 24.22 37.92
C LYS A 82 4.21 24.00 36.42
N PRO A 83 3.26 24.69 35.76
CA PRO A 83 3.17 24.71 34.31
C PRO A 83 4.36 25.49 33.69
N PRO A 84 4.76 25.18 32.45
CA PRO A 84 5.77 25.95 31.71
C PRO A 84 5.25 27.36 31.36
N PRO A 85 6.15 28.34 31.13
CA PRO A 85 5.74 29.71 30.81
C PRO A 85 5.03 29.79 29.44
N PRO A 86 4.01 30.66 29.28
CA PRO A 86 3.36 30.87 27.99
C PRO A 86 4.34 31.51 26.99
N SER A 87 4.34 30.99 25.76
CA SER A 87 5.01 31.62 24.63
C SER A 87 4.40 33.00 24.35
N TYR A 88 5.27 33.96 24.02
CA TYR A 88 4.89 35.34 23.73
C TYR A 88 3.82 35.43 22.63
N PHE A 89 2.62 35.89 22.99
CA PHE A 89 1.69 36.56 22.10
C PHE A 89 1.72 38.07 22.41
N PRO A 90 1.74 38.96 21.41
CA PRO A 90 1.70 40.39 21.66
C PRO A 90 0.34 40.80 22.24
N SER A 91 0.35 41.37 23.44
CA SER A 91 -0.84 41.89 24.11
C SER A 91 -1.32 43.18 23.44
N ILE A 92 -2.45 43.13 22.73
CA ILE A 92 -3.17 44.33 22.29
C ILE A 92 -3.75 45.02 23.53
N GLY A 93 -3.24 46.21 23.83
CA GLY A 93 -3.63 46.99 25.01
C GLY A 93 -5.04 47.57 24.88
N LEU A 94 -6.01 46.98 25.57
CA LEU A 94 -7.35 47.55 25.72
C LEU A 94 -7.34 48.63 26.81
N HIS A 95 -7.18 49.90 26.41
CA HIS A 95 -7.52 51.02 27.28
C HIS A 95 -9.04 51.08 27.50
N ARG A 96 -9.47 51.15 28.76
CA ARG A 96 -10.86 51.49 29.10
C ARG A 96 -11.15 52.94 28.72
N THR A 97 -12.23 53.16 27.99
CA THR A 97 -12.89 54.47 27.84
C THR A 97 -14.37 54.35 28.20
N GLU A 98 -14.98 55.49 28.54
CA GLU A 98 -16.31 55.57 29.15
C GLU A 98 -17.47 55.27 28.18
N PRO A 99 -18.65 54.84 28.68
CA PRO A 99 -19.77 54.48 27.82
C PRO A 99 -20.45 55.71 27.22
N GLY A 100 -20.30 55.93 25.91
CA GLY A 100 -21.11 56.94 25.21
C GLY A 100 -20.68 57.35 23.80
N THR A 101 -19.44 57.07 23.36
CA THR A 101 -18.95 57.49 22.04
C THR A 101 -18.99 56.37 20.99
N PRO A 102 -19.48 56.64 19.75
CA PRO A 102 -19.43 55.65 18.68
C PRO A 102 -17.99 55.49 18.17
N LEU A 103 -17.44 54.27 18.25
CA LEU A 103 -16.18 53.94 17.59
C LEU A 103 -16.37 53.90 16.07
N CYS A 104 -15.95 54.96 15.38
CA CYS A 104 -15.56 54.87 13.99
C CYS A 104 -14.24 54.09 13.90
N TYR A 105 -14.32 52.77 13.79
CA TYR A 105 -13.14 51.93 13.54
C TYR A 105 -12.67 52.18 12.11
N ARG A 106 -11.64 53.01 11.95
CA ARG A 106 -10.93 53.18 10.68
C ARG A 106 -10.01 51.98 10.54
N ALA A 107 -10.44 50.97 9.77
CA ALA A 107 -9.59 49.84 9.46
C ALA A 107 -8.42 50.33 8.61
N ASP A 108 -7.20 50.26 9.16
CA ASP A 108 -5.99 50.49 8.37
C ASP A 108 -5.83 49.36 7.34
N GLU A 109 -5.32 49.70 6.16
CA GLU A 109 -5.24 48.77 5.02
C GLU A 109 -4.40 47.52 5.34
N ASP A 110 -3.43 47.65 6.25
CA ASP A 110 -2.56 46.56 6.71
C ASP A 110 -3.29 45.47 7.51
N ASP A 111 -4.32 45.81 8.28
CA ASP A 111 -5.13 44.82 9.04
C ASP A 111 -6.02 44.02 8.09
N LEU A 112 -6.58 44.68 7.07
CA LEU A 112 -7.30 44.01 5.98
C LEU A 112 -6.37 43.13 5.16
N LEU A 113 -5.16 43.59 4.86
CA LEU A 113 -4.12 42.83 4.14
C LEU A 113 -3.63 41.61 4.94
N ASN A 114 -3.44 41.71 6.25
CA ASN A 114 -3.09 40.57 7.09
C ASN A 114 -4.25 39.60 7.25
N SER A 115 -5.49 40.08 7.41
CA SER A 115 -6.67 39.22 7.43
C SER A 115 -6.86 38.51 6.08
N PHE A 116 -6.62 39.18 4.94
CA PHE A 116 -6.60 38.58 3.61
C PHE A 116 -5.47 37.55 3.44
N LYS A 117 -4.23 37.85 3.87
CA LYS A 117 -3.12 36.89 3.84
C LYS A 117 -3.43 35.66 4.68
N THR A 118 -4.00 35.84 5.86
CA THR A 118 -4.42 34.73 6.74
C THR A 118 -5.56 33.95 6.10
N TRP A 119 -6.58 34.60 5.53
CA TRP A 119 -7.65 33.94 4.78
C TRP A 119 -7.16 33.19 3.55
N VAL A 120 -6.21 33.74 2.79
CA VAL A 120 -5.59 33.10 1.62
C VAL A 120 -4.75 31.90 2.06
N ILE A 121 -3.94 32.03 3.12
CA ILE A 121 -3.15 30.92 3.67
C ILE A 121 -4.07 29.81 4.21
N VAL A 122 -5.10 30.16 4.99
CA VAL A 122 -6.09 29.21 5.51
C VAL A 122 -6.93 28.60 4.38
N SER A 123 -7.24 29.34 3.32
CA SER A 123 -7.95 28.81 2.15
C SER A 123 -7.07 27.88 1.32
N ILE A 124 -5.77 28.20 1.15
CA ILE A 124 -4.80 27.33 0.47
C ILE A 124 -4.55 26.05 1.28
N LEU A 125 -4.44 26.16 2.61
CA LEU A 125 -4.35 25.01 3.51
C LEU A 125 -5.64 24.16 3.49
N SER A 126 -6.80 24.80 3.56
CA SER A 126 -8.11 24.13 3.45
C SER A 126 -8.30 23.43 2.09
N LEU A 127 -7.81 24.03 1.00
CA LEU A 127 -7.78 23.42 -0.33
C LEU A 127 -6.78 22.25 -0.42
N SER A 128 -5.64 22.29 0.29
CA SER A 128 -4.73 21.13 0.39
C SER A 128 -5.32 19.97 1.20
N GLN A 129 -6.16 20.28 2.20
CA GLN A 129 -6.83 19.30 3.07
C GLN A 129 -7.94 18.50 2.36
N LEU A 130 -8.36 18.94 1.17
CA LEU A 130 -9.33 18.25 0.31
C LEU A 130 -8.72 17.88 -1.06
N SER A 131 -7.42 17.58 -1.10
CA SER A 131 -6.83 16.88 -2.23
C SER A 131 -7.42 15.47 -2.33
N ALA A 132 -8.50 15.34 -3.11
CA ALA A 132 -9.13 14.04 -3.33
C ALA A 132 -8.10 13.08 -3.95
N THR A 133 -7.95 11.92 -3.32
CA THR A 133 -7.04 10.83 -3.70
C THR A 133 -7.22 10.36 -5.15
N SER A 134 -8.42 10.58 -5.69
CA SER A 134 -8.84 10.27 -7.05
C SER A 134 -8.60 11.39 -8.09
N VAL A 135 -7.95 12.52 -7.75
CA VAL A 135 -7.60 13.54 -8.75
C VAL A 135 -6.47 13.06 -9.65
N VAL A 136 -6.81 12.87 -10.93
CA VAL A 136 -5.87 12.52 -11.99
C VAL A 136 -5.17 13.78 -12.51
N SER A 137 -3.86 13.72 -12.72
CA SER A 137 -3.08 14.79 -13.33
C SER A 137 -3.47 15.01 -14.81
N PRO A 138 -3.12 16.17 -15.41
CA PRO A 138 -3.23 16.37 -16.86
C PRO A 138 -2.46 15.33 -17.69
N SER A 139 -1.47 14.64 -17.10
CA SER A 139 -0.71 13.54 -17.72
C SER A 139 -1.32 12.15 -17.51
N GLY A 140 -2.53 12.05 -16.94
CA GLY A 140 -3.24 10.79 -16.75
C GLY A 140 -2.78 9.97 -15.54
N LYS A 141 -2.04 10.57 -14.60
CA LYS A 141 -1.42 9.89 -13.45
C LYS A 141 -2.06 10.26 -12.12
N LEU A 142 -2.05 9.33 -11.16
CA LEU A 142 -2.40 9.58 -9.77
C LEU A 142 -1.14 9.94 -8.98
N VAL A 143 -0.87 11.25 -8.84
CA VAL A 143 0.35 11.79 -8.22
C VAL A 143 0.53 11.31 -6.76
N GLN A 144 -0.57 11.11 -6.04
CA GLN A 144 -0.54 10.56 -4.67
C GLN A 144 0.02 9.12 -4.61
N ILE A 145 -0.15 8.32 -5.67
CA ILE A 145 0.45 6.98 -5.76
C ILE A 145 1.95 7.09 -6.06
N GLU A 146 2.38 8.04 -6.91
CA GLU A 146 3.80 8.29 -7.15
C GLU A 146 4.53 8.70 -5.85
N HIS A 147 3.91 9.57 -5.03
CA HIS A 147 4.43 9.92 -3.70
C HIS A 147 4.47 8.72 -2.73
N ALA A 148 3.45 7.87 -2.71
CA ALA A 148 3.45 6.65 -1.91
C ALA A 148 4.58 5.69 -2.34
N LEU A 149 4.82 5.53 -3.64
CA LEU A 149 5.93 4.73 -4.18
C LEU A 149 7.30 5.34 -3.84
N THR A 150 7.45 6.66 -3.84
CA THR A 150 8.67 7.32 -3.34
C THR A 150 8.90 7.00 -1.85
N ALA A 151 7.85 7.02 -1.02
CA ALA A 151 7.95 6.65 0.40
C ALA A 151 8.33 5.16 0.60
N VAL A 152 7.86 4.25 -0.28
CA VAL A 152 8.35 2.86 -0.32
C VAL A 152 9.83 2.81 -0.68
N GLY A 153 10.28 3.58 -1.67
CA GLY A 153 11.69 3.66 -2.09
C GLY A 153 12.64 4.23 -1.02
N SER A 154 12.14 5.04 -0.09
CA SER A 154 12.88 5.47 1.11
C SER A 154 12.82 4.45 2.27
N GLY A 155 12.02 3.39 2.13
CA GLY A 155 11.93 2.31 3.10
C GLY A 155 13.16 1.41 3.12
N GLN A 156 13.31 0.65 4.21
CA GLN A 156 14.35 -0.36 4.33
C GLN A 156 14.27 -1.42 3.21
N THR A 157 15.42 -1.91 2.76
CA THR A 157 15.51 -2.91 1.68
C THR A 157 14.88 -4.23 2.10
N SER A 158 13.98 -4.76 1.28
CA SER A 158 13.39 -6.09 1.41
C SER A 158 13.40 -6.78 0.05
N LEU A 159 13.58 -8.09 0.04
CA LEU A 159 13.59 -8.89 -1.18
C LEU A 159 12.94 -10.25 -0.96
N GLY A 160 12.62 -10.92 -2.05
CA GLY A 160 12.16 -12.30 -2.06
C GLY A 160 12.63 -13.04 -3.30
N ILE A 161 12.85 -14.33 -3.14
CA ILE A 161 13.28 -15.25 -4.20
C ILE A 161 12.41 -16.51 -4.11
N LYS A 162 11.79 -16.87 -5.23
CA LYS A 162 11.12 -18.16 -5.41
C LYS A 162 12.16 -19.18 -5.89
N ALA A 163 12.40 -20.19 -5.07
CA ALA A 163 13.14 -21.40 -5.41
C ALA A 163 12.22 -22.43 -6.11
N ALA A 164 12.80 -23.51 -6.61
CA ALA A 164 12.06 -24.65 -7.16
C ALA A 164 11.22 -25.35 -6.06
N ASN A 165 11.79 -25.51 -4.87
CA ASN A 165 11.26 -26.25 -3.73
C ASN A 165 10.67 -25.35 -2.60
N GLY A 166 10.67 -24.03 -2.75
CA GLY A 166 10.27 -23.10 -1.69
C GLY A 166 10.30 -21.62 -2.06
N VAL A 167 10.12 -20.74 -1.06
CA VAL A 167 10.26 -19.28 -1.20
C VAL A 167 10.99 -18.72 0.01
N VAL A 168 11.96 -17.84 -0.22
CA VAL A 168 12.59 -17.02 0.83
C VAL A 168 12.15 -15.56 0.67
N ILE A 169 11.91 -14.89 1.79
CA ILE A 169 11.83 -13.43 1.90
C ILE A 169 12.79 -12.94 2.98
N ALA A 170 13.55 -11.89 2.68
CA ALA A 170 14.58 -11.35 3.55
C ALA A 170 14.51 -9.82 3.60
N THR A 171 14.90 -9.23 4.72
CA THR A 171 14.86 -7.77 4.90
C THR A 171 15.88 -7.28 5.91
N GLU A 172 16.41 -6.07 5.70
CA GLU A 172 17.25 -5.42 6.70
C GLU A 172 16.42 -4.95 7.91
N LYS A 173 16.94 -5.14 9.11
CA LYS A 173 16.35 -4.73 10.39
C LYS A 173 17.30 -3.74 11.10
N LYS A 174 17.46 -2.55 10.51
CA LYS A 174 18.29 -1.49 11.10
C LYS A 174 17.55 -0.84 12.28
N LEU A 175 17.95 -1.17 13.50
CA LEU A 175 17.44 -0.53 14.74
C LEU A 175 18.04 0.88 14.91
N PRO A 176 17.29 1.85 15.46
CA PRO A 176 17.79 3.22 15.64
C PRO A 176 18.71 3.38 16.86
N SER A 177 18.68 2.46 17.82
CA SER A 177 19.48 2.49 19.05
C SER A 177 19.59 1.09 19.66
N ILE A 178 20.70 0.82 20.35
CA ILE A 178 20.93 -0.39 21.16
C ILE A 178 19.94 -0.54 22.32
N LEU A 179 19.20 0.53 22.67
CA LEU A 179 18.18 0.53 23.72
C LEU A 179 16.82 -0.02 23.26
N VAL A 180 16.65 -0.28 21.96
CA VAL A 180 15.42 -0.87 21.42
C VAL A 180 15.47 -2.38 21.63
N ASP A 181 14.44 -2.94 22.25
CA ASP A 181 14.24 -4.38 22.33
C ASP A 181 14.03 -4.94 20.90
N GLU A 182 15.06 -5.61 20.40
CA GLU A 182 15.10 -6.24 19.08
C GLU A 182 13.94 -7.22 18.86
N SER A 183 13.50 -7.93 19.91
CA SER A 183 12.43 -8.93 19.81
C SER A 183 11.06 -8.30 19.52
N SER A 184 10.88 -7.02 19.87
CA SER A 184 9.65 -6.26 19.63
C SER A 184 9.49 -5.75 18.19
N VAL A 185 10.59 -5.73 17.41
CA VAL A 185 10.64 -5.15 16.06
C VAL A 185 10.76 -6.26 15.02
N GLN A 186 9.61 -6.71 14.52
CA GLN A 186 9.50 -7.68 13.43
C GLN A 186 8.95 -7.01 12.17
N LYS A 187 9.57 -7.30 11.02
CA LYS A 187 9.17 -6.81 9.70
C LYS A 187 8.58 -7.91 8.84
N ILE A 188 9.04 -9.16 9.04
CA ILE A 188 8.38 -10.35 8.52
C ILE A 188 7.20 -10.68 9.45
N GLN A 189 6.06 -11.04 8.87
CA GLN A 189 4.84 -11.37 9.58
C GLN A 189 4.16 -12.59 8.96
N ILE A 190 3.79 -13.55 9.80
CA ILE A 190 3.04 -14.74 9.38
C ILE A 190 1.56 -14.35 9.19
N LEU A 191 0.99 -14.54 8.00
CA LEU A 191 -0.43 -14.28 7.72
C LEU A 191 -1.29 -15.51 7.99
N THR A 192 -0.82 -16.67 7.53
CA THR A 192 -1.39 -18.01 7.77
C THR A 192 -0.24 -18.98 7.97
N PRO A 193 -0.46 -20.22 8.44
CA PRO A 193 0.60 -21.22 8.58
C PRO A 193 1.43 -21.43 7.30
N ASN A 194 0.85 -21.20 6.11
CA ASN A 194 1.49 -21.39 4.81
C ASN A 194 1.78 -20.08 4.03
N ILE A 195 1.60 -18.90 4.64
CA ILE A 195 1.83 -17.59 3.99
C ILE A 195 2.49 -16.60 4.95
N GLY A 196 3.64 -16.08 4.56
CA GLY A 196 4.31 -14.95 5.20
C GLY A 196 4.30 -13.69 4.34
N VAL A 197 4.53 -12.55 4.96
CA VAL A 197 4.68 -11.25 4.28
C VAL A 197 5.82 -10.44 4.89
N VAL A 198 6.52 -9.70 4.05
CA VAL A 198 7.47 -8.64 4.45
C VAL A 198 7.10 -7.33 3.75
N TYR A 199 7.47 -6.19 4.33
CA TYR A 199 7.12 -4.86 3.80
C TYR A 199 8.34 -3.95 3.65
N SER A 200 8.23 -3.01 2.71
CA SER A 200 9.10 -1.82 2.65
C SER A 200 8.24 -0.56 2.64
N GLY A 201 8.67 0.46 3.40
CA GLY A 201 7.92 1.70 3.62
C GLY A 201 7.43 1.87 5.07
N MET A 202 6.24 2.43 5.25
CA MET A 202 5.67 2.80 6.55
C MET A 202 5.17 1.60 7.39
N GLY A 203 5.92 1.21 8.42
CA GLY A 203 5.55 0.10 9.33
C GLY A 203 4.16 0.17 10.00
N PRO A 204 3.58 1.34 10.33
CA PRO A 204 2.19 1.41 10.82
C PRO A 204 1.16 0.93 9.78
N ASP A 205 1.40 1.23 8.50
CA ASP A 205 0.50 0.88 7.40
C ASP A 205 0.51 -0.63 7.12
N SER A 206 1.69 -1.26 7.13
CA SER A 206 1.80 -2.71 6.97
C SER A 206 1.09 -3.47 8.08
N ARG A 207 1.12 -3.01 9.33
CA ARG A 207 0.36 -3.62 10.44
C ARG A 207 -1.16 -3.59 10.22
N VAL A 208 -1.70 -2.54 9.60
CA VAL A 208 -3.13 -2.48 9.25
C VAL A 208 -3.46 -3.50 8.15
N LEU A 209 -2.61 -3.60 7.12
CA LEU A 209 -2.78 -4.57 6.04
C LEU A 209 -2.65 -6.03 6.54
N VAL A 210 -1.64 -6.34 7.36
CA VAL A 210 -1.47 -7.66 8.00
C VAL A 210 -2.71 -8.05 8.81
N ARG A 211 -3.28 -7.12 9.58
CA ARG A 211 -4.50 -7.38 10.36
C ARG A 211 -5.73 -7.63 9.47
N LYS A 212 -5.88 -6.89 8.37
CA LYS A 212 -6.96 -7.12 7.39
C LYS A 212 -6.80 -8.47 6.67
N SER A 213 -5.58 -8.78 6.22
CA SER A 213 -5.22 -10.01 5.53
C SER A 213 -5.45 -11.25 6.40
N ARG A 214 -4.98 -11.23 7.67
CA ARG A 214 -5.27 -12.31 8.65
C ARG A 214 -6.77 -12.52 8.86
N LYS A 215 -7.56 -11.44 8.91
CA LYS A 215 -9.03 -11.52 9.04
C LYS A 215 -9.68 -12.12 7.79
N GLN A 216 -9.23 -11.75 6.60
CA GLN A 216 -9.69 -12.29 5.31
C GLN A 216 -9.39 -13.79 5.20
N ALA A 217 -8.16 -14.20 5.51
CA ALA A 217 -7.76 -15.61 5.55
C ALA A 217 -8.64 -16.46 6.48
N GLU A 218 -8.91 -15.97 7.70
CA GLU A 218 -9.76 -16.69 8.65
C GLU A 218 -11.25 -16.67 8.24
N GLN A 219 -11.73 -15.62 7.57
CA GLN A 219 -13.07 -15.60 6.98
C GLN A 219 -13.21 -16.65 5.86
N TYR A 220 -12.19 -16.77 5.00
CA TYR A 220 -12.13 -17.79 3.95
C TYR A 220 -12.12 -19.21 4.55
N ASN A 221 -11.21 -19.48 5.49
CA ASN A 221 -11.13 -20.77 6.21
C ASN A 221 -12.43 -21.10 6.93
N ARG A 222 -13.08 -20.12 7.58
CA ARG A 222 -14.36 -20.33 8.26
C ARG A 222 -15.48 -20.72 7.28
N LEU A 223 -15.48 -20.19 6.06
CA LEU A 223 -16.50 -20.44 5.04
C LEU A 223 -16.25 -21.75 4.27
N TYR A 224 -15.04 -21.95 3.76
CA TYR A 224 -14.69 -23.05 2.85
C TYR A 224 -14.03 -24.26 3.53
N LYS A 225 -13.60 -24.13 4.80
CA LYS A 225 -12.91 -25.18 5.60
C LYS A 225 -11.56 -25.62 5.04
N GLU A 226 -10.92 -24.76 4.25
CA GLU A 226 -9.61 -24.98 3.64
C GLU A 226 -8.72 -23.73 3.84
N PRO A 227 -7.39 -23.86 3.84
CA PRO A 227 -6.49 -22.71 3.88
C PRO A 227 -6.65 -21.84 2.62
N ILE A 228 -6.61 -20.52 2.78
CA ILE A 228 -6.77 -19.59 1.65
C ILE A 228 -5.61 -19.75 0.64
N PRO A 229 -5.90 -19.87 -0.68
CA PRO A 229 -4.86 -19.89 -1.70
C PRO A 229 -4.05 -18.59 -1.74
N VAL A 230 -2.75 -18.66 -2.03
CA VAL A 230 -1.84 -17.50 -2.00
C VAL A 230 -2.35 -16.40 -2.93
N THR A 231 -2.71 -16.77 -4.16
CA THR A 231 -3.25 -15.84 -5.16
C THR A 231 -4.53 -15.12 -4.70
N GLN A 232 -5.35 -15.76 -3.85
CA GLN A 232 -6.61 -15.20 -3.38
C GLN A 232 -6.39 -14.17 -2.27
N LEU A 233 -5.54 -14.50 -1.28
CA LEU A 233 -5.18 -13.57 -0.21
C LEU A 233 -4.49 -12.31 -0.76
N VAL A 234 -3.61 -12.48 -1.76
CA VAL A 234 -2.96 -11.37 -2.47
C VAL A 234 -3.98 -10.46 -3.16
N LYS A 235 -4.95 -11.02 -3.90
CA LYS A 235 -6.03 -10.26 -4.54
C LYS A 235 -6.85 -9.45 -3.54
N GLU A 236 -7.22 -10.06 -2.42
CA GLU A 236 -8.03 -9.41 -1.39
C GLU A 236 -7.27 -8.31 -0.64
N THR A 237 -5.96 -8.50 -0.43
CA THR A 237 -5.06 -7.47 0.12
C THR A 237 -4.88 -6.30 -0.85
N ALA A 238 -4.69 -6.61 -2.14
CA ALA A 238 -4.56 -5.62 -3.20
C ALA A 238 -5.84 -4.79 -3.38
N ALA A 239 -7.02 -5.41 -3.31
CA ALA A 239 -8.31 -4.72 -3.34
C ALA A 239 -8.47 -3.74 -2.17
N VAL A 240 -8.05 -4.14 -0.95
CA VAL A 240 -8.00 -3.27 0.23
C VAL A 240 -7.06 -2.08 0.04
N MET A 241 -5.90 -2.27 -0.60
CA MET A 241 -4.98 -1.17 -0.90
C MET A 241 -5.57 -0.22 -1.94
N GLN A 242 -6.21 -0.76 -2.98
CA GLN A 242 -6.86 -0.03 -4.05
C GLN A 242 -8.02 0.85 -3.53
N GLU A 243 -8.85 0.33 -2.61
CA GLU A 243 -9.96 1.06 -1.99
C GLU A 243 -9.52 2.40 -1.38
N PHE A 244 -8.30 2.45 -0.81
CA PHE A 244 -7.71 3.64 -0.18
C PHE A 244 -7.11 4.63 -1.20
N THR A 245 -7.03 4.26 -2.48
CA THR A 245 -6.70 5.17 -3.59
C THR A 245 -7.93 5.86 -4.20
N GLN A 246 -9.13 5.29 -4.00
CA GLN A 246 -10.37 5.79 -4.60
C GLN A 246 -11.31 6.45 -3.59
N SER A 247 -11.25 6.03 -2.32
CA SER A 247 -12.06 6.59 -1.23
C SER A 247 -11.60 8.01 -0.87
N GLY A 248 -12.54 8.96 -0.82
CA GLY A 248 -12.26 10.32 -0.38
C GLY A 248 -11.99 10.41 1.13
N GLY A 249 -11.12 11.34 1.54
CA GLY A 249 -10.80 11.58 2.95
C GLY A 249 -9.82 10.59 3.59
N VAL A 250 -9.31 9.60 2.84
CA VAL A 250 -8.19 8.74 3.23
C VAL A 250 -6.98 8.99 2.32
N ARG A 251 -5.83 8.43 2.67
CA ARG A 251 -4.61 8.43 1.83
C ARG A 251 -4.27 6.99 1.38
N PRO A 252 -3.53 6.80 0.28
CA PRO A 252 -2.96 5.50 -0.06
C PRO A 252 -2.01 4.98 1.04
N PHE A 253 -1.81 3.67 1.05
CA PHE A 253 -0.83 3.03 1.94
C PHE A 253 0.60 3.34 1.48
N GLY A 254 1.45 3.79 2.39
CA GLY A 254 2.87 4.08 2.14
C GLY A 254 3.77 2.85 2.22
N VAL A 255 3.29 1.69 1.76
CA VAL A 255 3.99 0.40 1.79
C VAL A 255 3.77 -0.40 0.52
N SER A 256 4.81 -1.08 0.06
CA SER A 256 4.67 -2.28 -0.78
C SER A 256 4.92 -3.52 0.08
N LEU A 257 4.28 -4.63 -0.29
CA LEU A 257 4.37 -5.93 0.38
C LEU A 257 4.99 -6.96 -0.57
N LEU A 258 5.87 -7.82 -0.05
CA LEU A 258 6.23 -9.10 -0.68
C LEU A 258 5.56 -10.23 0.12
N VAL A 259 4.67 -10.95 -0.54
CA VAL A 259 3.94 -12.09 0.03
C VAL A 259 4.56 -13.38 -0.50
N ALA A 260 5.04 -14.22 0.41
CA ALA A 260 5.62 -15.52 0.13
C ALA A 260 4.69 -16.61 0.66
N GLY A 261 4.38 -17.61 -0.15
CA GLY A 261 3.54 -18.72 0.29
C GLY A 261 3.70 -19.96 -0.57
N PHE A 262 3.20 -21.07 -0.05
CA PHE A 262 3.20 -22.36 -0.71
C PHE A 262 1.80 -22.96 -0.56
N ASP A 263 1.14 -23.19 -1.69
CA ASP A 263 -0.15 -23.89 -1.76
C ASP A 263 -0.06 -25.04 -2.77
N ASP A 264 -1.19 -25.59 -3.21
CA ASP A 264 -1.23 -26.75 -4.13
C ASP A 264 -0.74 -26.43 -5.55
N LYS A 265 -0.50 -25.15 -5.87
CA LYS A 265 0.18 -24.71 -7.11
C LYS A 265 1.70 -24.56 -6.95
N GLY A 266 2.23 -24.93 -5.79
CA GLY A 266 3.66 -24.82 -5.47
C GLY A 266 4.05 -23.45 -4.90
N PRO A 267 5.37 -23.16 -4.84
CA PRO A 267 5.90 -21.94 -4.25
C PRO A 267 5.51 -20.71 -5.08
N GLN A 268 5.06 -19.65 -4.40
CA GLN A 268 4.57 -18.41 -5.00
C GLN A 268 5.12 -17.19 -4.25
N LEU A 269 5.67 -16.24 -5.02
CA LEU A 269 6.10 -14.93 -4.55
C LEU A 269 5.30 -13.85 -5.30
N TYR A 270 4.64 -12.97 -4.55
CA TYR A 270 3.89 -11.84 -5.08
C TYR A 270 4.39 -10.52 -4.50
N GLN A 271 4.41 -9.48 -5.31
CA GLN A 271 4.52 -8.09 -4.84
C GLN A 271 3.15 -7.43 -4.92
N VAL A 272 2.80 -6.62 -3.91
CA VAL A 272 1.61 -5.76 -3.90
C VAL A 272 2.06 -4.32 -3.63
N ASP A 273 1.69 -3.40 -4.51
CA ASP A 273 2.10 -1.99 -4.45
C ASP A 273 0.98 -1.06 -3.96
N PRO A 274 1.30 0.17 -3.48
CA PRO A 274 0.34 1.20 -3.04
C PRO A 274 -0.86 1.47 -3.95
N SER A 275 -0.76 1.18 -5.25
CA SER A 275 -1.85 1.30 -6.23
C SER A 275 -2.92 0.21 -6.12
N GLY A 276 -2.67 -0.86 -5.35
CA GLY A 276 -3.43 -2.11 -5.43
C GLY A 276 -3.09 -2.95 -6.67
N SER A 277 -2.01 -2.61 -7.39
CA SER A 277 -1.43 -3.51 -8.40
C SER A 277 -0.68 -4.65 -7.69
N TYR A 278 -0.79 -5.87 -8.21
CA TYR A 278 -0.01 -7.01 -7.74
C TYR A 278 0.52 -7.83 -8.91
N PHE A 279 1.72 -8.38 -8.74
CA PHE A 279 2.42 -9.18 -9.75
C PHE A 279 3.09 -10.39 -9.11
N SER A 280 3.11 -11.51 -9.82
CA SER A 280 3.91 -12.69 -9.43
C SER A 280 5.35 -12.47 -9.89
N TRP A 281 6.31 -12.80 -9.03
CA TRP A 281 7.74 -12.64 -9.32
C TRP A 281 8.50 -13.97 -9.18
N LYS A 282 9.59 -14.08 -9.93
CA LYS A 282 10.63 -15.10 -9.71
C LYS A 282 11.56 -14.66 -8.58
N ALA A 283 12.10 -13.46 -8.69
CA ALA A 283 12.69 -12.70 -7.60
C ALA A 283 12.25 -11.24 -7.69
N SER A 284 12.16 -10.54 -6.56
CA SER A 284 11.95 -9.08 -6.53
C SER A 284 12.63 -8.46 -5.31
N ALA A 285 12.89 -7.16 -5.41
CA ALA A 285 13.41 -6.33 -4.33
C ALA A 285 12.62 -5.01 -4.27
N MET A 286 12.56 -4.43 -3.08
CA MET A 286 11.84 -3.20 -2.72
C MET A 286 12.64 -2.40 -1.68
N GLY A 287 12.27 -1.14 -1.46
CA GLY A 287 12.98 -0.24 -0.54
C GLY A 287 14.12 0.51 -1.22
N LYS A 288 15.03 1.05 -0.40
CA LYS A 288 16.26 1.71 -0.85
C LYS A 288 17.13 0.74 -1.67
N ASN A 289 17.96 1.29 -2.55
CA ASN A 289 18.94 0.56 -3.36
C ASN A 289 18.35 -0.55 -4.28
N VAL A 290 17.04 -0.51 -4.54
CA VAL A 290 16.31 -1.53 -5.32
C VAL A 290 16.87 -1.79 -6.73
N SER A 291 17.44 -0.79 -7.39
CA SER A 291 18.08 -0.93 -8.71
C SER A 291 19.25 -1.93 -8.65
N ASN A 292 20.10 -1.79 -7.64
CA ASN A 292 21.31 -2.59 -7.48
C ASN A 292 20.94 -4.01 -7.05
N ALA A 293 20.00 -4.13 -6.09
CA ALA A 293 19.47 -5.42 -5.66
C ALA A 293 18.85 -6.21 -6.81
N LYS A 294 18.02 -5.58 -7.67
CA LYS A 294 17.46 -6.23 -8.86
C LYS A 294 18.55 -6.65 -9.86
N THR A 295 19.54 -5.78 -10.11
CA THR A 295 20.67 -6.09 -11.00
C THR A 295 21.52 -7.25 -10.49
N PHE A 296 21.61 -7.44 -9.16
CA PHE A 296 22.30 -8.57 -8.56
C PHE A 296 21.49 -9.86 -8.67
N LEU A 297 20.19 -9.81 -8.36
CA LEU A 297 19.27 -10.95 -8.52
C LEU A 297 19.23 -11.43 -9.98
N GLU A 298 19.14 -10.53 -10.96
CA GLU A 298 19.15 -10.86 -12.40
C GLU A 298 20.42 -11.61 -12.86
N LYS A 299 21.54 -11.48 -12.13
CA LYS A 299 22.81 -12.17 -12.45
C LYS A 299 23.01 -13.49 -11.71
N ARG A 300 22.35 -13.69 -10.57
CA ARG A 300 22.55 -14.85 -9.67
C ARG A 300 21.39 -15.83 -9.67
N TYR A 301 20.19 -15.38 -10.05
CA TYR A 301 18.99 -16.21 -10.08
C TYR A 301 19.01 -17.24 -11.21
N THR A 302 18.63 -18.48 -10.90
CA THR A 302 18.31 -19.53 -11.88
C THR A 302 16.96 -20.17 -11.54
N ASP A 303 16.29 -20.77 -12.53
CA ASP A 303 14.95 -21.36 -12.35
C ASP A 303 14.96 -22.70 -11.58
N ASP A 304 16.13 -23.32 -11.46
CA ASP A 304 16.44 -24.58 -10.76
C ASP A 304 17.08 -24.36 -9.37
N MET A 305 17.16 -23.11 -8.91
CA MET A 305 17.70 -22.76 -7.58
C MET A 305 16.88 -23.39 -6.45
N GLU A 306 17.55 -24.08 -5.53
CA GLU A 306 16.96 -24.66 -4.32
C GLU A 306 16.87 -23.61 -3.18
N LEU A 307 16.08 -23.90 -2.14
CA LEU A 307 15.76 -22.95 -1.06
C LEU A 307 17.01 -22.44 -0.32
N ASP A 308 17.99 -23.28 -0.04
CA ASP A 308 19.22 -22.87 0.66
C ASP A 308 20.10 -21.96 -0.20
N ASP A 309 20.27 -22.26 -1.50
CA ASP A 309 20.96 -21.38 -2.46
C ASP A 309 20.24 -20.02 -2.59
N ALA A 310 18.91 -20.01 -2.49
CA ALA A 310 18.11 -18.80 -2.48
C ALA A 310 18.32 -17.99 -1.18
N VAL A 311 18.50 -18.62 -0.01
CA VAL A 311 18.87 -17.93 1.25
C VAL A 311 20.26 -17.30 1.13
N HIS A 312 21.25 -18.03 0.62
CA HIS A 312 22.60 -17.51 0.36
C HIS A 312 22.56 -16.31 -0.60
N THR A 313 21.82 -16.43 -1.70
CA THR A 313 21.64 -15.35 -2.69
C THR A 313 20.92 -14.14 -2.09
N ALA A 314 19.94 -14.35 -1.21
CA ALA A 314 19.24 -13.30 -0.49
C ALA A 314 20.18 -12.52 0.45
N ILE A 315 21.00 -13.22 1.23
CA ILE A 315 21.99 -12.63 2.14
C ILE A 315 23.02 -11.80 1.35
N LEU A 316 23.59 -12.37 0.28
CA LEU A 316 24.52 -11.65 -0.61
C LEU A 316 23.89 -10.39 -1.21
N THR A 317 22.64 -10.47 -1.67
CA THR A 317 21.92 -9.31 -2.23
C THR A 317 21.71 -8.20 -1.19
N LEU A 318 21.49 -8.56 0.08
CA LEU A 318 21.44 -7.57 1.17
C LEU A 318 22.83 -6.99 1.46
N LYS A 319 23.91 -7.80 1.43
CA LYS A 319 25.31 -7.37 1.67
C LYS A 319 25.76 -6.28 0.72
N GLU A 320 25.42 -6.36 -0.57
CA GLU A 320 25.70 -5.32 -1.58
C GLU A 320 24.97 -3.99 -1.32
N GLY A 321 23.85 -4.00 -0.59
CA GLY A 321 23.02 -2.82 -0.32
C GLY A 321 23.13 -2.26 1.10
N PHE A 322 23.88 -2.91 1.99
CA PHE A 322 23.89 -2.63 3.43
C PHE A 322 25.05 -1.72 3.86
N GLU A 323 24.76 -0.81 4.78
CA GLU A 323 25.74 0.14 5.33
C GLU A 323 26.32 -0.41 6.64
N GLY A 324 27.48 -1.07 6.56
CA GLY A 324 28.20 -1.60 7.72
C GLY A 324 28.27 -3.13 7.73
N GLN A 325 28.47 -3.72 8.90
CA GLN A 325 28.52 -5.18 9.06
C GLN A 325 27.11 -5.77 9.22
N ILE A 326 26.82 -6.79 8.43
CA ILE A 326 25.67 -7.67 8.61
C ILE A 326 25.95 -8.63 9.77
N SER A 327 24.89 -9.00 10.48
CA SER A 327 24.86 -10.04 11.51
C SER A 327 23.45 -10.62 11.56
N GLY A 328 23.26 -11.78 12.19
CA GLY A 328 21.94 -12.42 12.37
C GLY A 328 20.91 -11.58 13.13
N LYS A 329 21.34 -10.48 13.76
CA LYS A 329 20.47 -9.49 14.42
C LYS A 329 20.04 -8.33 13.50
N ASN A 330 20.83 -8.02 12.48
CA ASN A 330 20.59 -6.89 11.57
C ASN A 330 19.74 -7.26 10.36
N ILE A 331 19.41 -8.55 10.18
CA ILE A 331 18.57 -9.09 9.10
C ILE A 331 17.45 -9.94 9.71
N GLU A 332 16.32 -10.01 9.01
CA GLU A 332 15.25 -10.97 9.28
C GLU A 332 15.00 -11.77 7.99
N ILE A 333 14.96 -13.10 8.10
CA ILE A 333 14.76 -14.03 6.98
C ILE A 333 13.58 -14.94 7.33
N GLY A 334 12.66 -15.11 6.39
CA GLY A 334 11.54 -16.03 6.48
C GLY A 334 11.48 -16.94 5.27
N ILE A 335 11.26 -18.23 5.51
CA ILE A 335 11.24 -19.26 4.49
C ILE A 335 9.96 -20.08 4.57
N ILE A 336 9.60 -20.68 3.43
CA ILE A 336 8.59 -21.73 3.34
C ILE A 336 9.04 -22.76 2.30
N GLY A 337 9.02 -24.04 2.68
CA GLY A 337 9.38 -25.15 1.79
C GLY A 337 8.17 -25.99 1.38
N ALA A 338 8.44 -27.18 0.86
CA ALA A 338 7.42 -28.18 0.51
C ALA A 338 6.60 -28.69 1.71
N ASP A 339 7.03 -28.41 2.94
CA ASP A 339 6.30 -28.63 4.20
C ASP A 339 5.08 -27.69 4.36
N LYS A 340 4.92 -26.70 3.46
CA LYS A 340 3.88 -25.68 3.47
C LYS A 340 3.79 -24.91 4.81
N THR A 341 4.88 -24.83 5.55
CA THR A 341 4.94 -24.14 6.85
C THR A 341 5.88 -22.94 6.76
N PHE A 342 5.31 -21.74 6.82
CA PHE A 342 6.09 -20.51 6.83
C PHE A 342 6.72 -20.29 8.21
N ARG A 343 8.05 -20.19 8.26
CA ARG A 343 8.80 -19.92 9.49
C ARG A 343 9.77 -18.75 9.30
N VAL A 344 9.97 -17.98 10.37
CA VAL A 344 11.05 -16.98 10.45
C VAL A 344 12.27 -17.67 11.05
N LEU A 345 13.44 -17.49 10.44
CA LEU A 345 14.70 -18.03 10.95
C LEU A 345 15.09 -17.33 12.25
N THR A 346 15.66 -18.09 13.17
CA THR A 346 16.25 -17.54 14.39
C THR A 346 17.57 -16.82 14.08
N PRO A 347 18.01 -15.86 14.93
CA PRO A 347 19.29 -15.18 14.72
C PRO A 347 20.51 -16.12 14.68
N ALA A 348 20.41 -17.31 15.29
CA ALA A 348 21.46 -18.33 15.24
C ALA A 348 21.52 -18.99 13.84
N GLU A 349 20.38 -19.47 13.32
CA GLU A 349 20.31 -20.04 11.96
C GLU A 349 20.77 -19.03 10.89
N VAL A 350 20.43 -17.74 11.04
CA VAL A 350 20.91 -16.69 10.13
C VAL A 350 22.43 -16.49 10.23
N GLU A 351 23.02 -16.66 11.42
CA GLU A 351 24.47 -16.57 11.61
C GLU A 351 25.21 -17.79 11.03
N ASP A 352 24.59 -18.97 11.04
CA ASP A 352 25.12 -20.18 10.38
C ASP A 352 25.20 -19.95 8.85
N TYR A 353 24.11 -19.51 8.21
CA TYR A 353 24.11 -19.12 6.79
C TYR A 353 25.06 -17.94 6.49
N LEU A 354 25.36 -17.07 7.45
CA LEU A 354 26.32 -15.98 7.24
C LEU A 354 27.75 -16.50 7.19
N GLN A 355 28.10 -17.50 8.01
CA GLN A 355 29.43 -18.13 8.01
C GLN A 355 29.69 -18.95 6.73
N GLU A 356 28.65 -19.49 6.09
CA GLU A 356 28.76 -20.16 4.78
C GLU A 356 28.93 -19.19 3.59
N VAL A 357 28.70 -17.89 3.81
CA VAL A 357 28.75 -16.81 2.80
C VAL A 357 30.07 -16.00 2.85
N GLU A 358 30.91 -16.18 3.87
CA GLU A 358 32.23 -15.51 4.01
C GLU A 358 33.39 -16.30 3.36
#